data_AF-A0A351WYW3-F1
#
_entry.id   AF-A0A351WYW3-F1
#
_cell.length_a   1.000
_cell.length_b   1.000
_cell.length_c   1.000
_cell.angle_alpha   90.00
_cell.angle_beta   90.00
_cell.angle_gamma   90.00
#
_symmetry.space_group_name_H-M   'P 1'
#
loop_
_entity.id
_entity.type
_entity.pdbx_description
1 polymer ?
#
loop_
_entity_poly.entity_id
_entity_poly.type
_entity_poly.pdbx_seq_one_letter_code
_entity_poly.pdbx_strand_id
1 'polypeptide(L)'
;MEFFTVSCLRRGKVSLDGRYLGENKTGETLRVFDCSAGRHDISLECQIGQKCSEMTQRVMIAGTNAIVPLVIRFVCEVREDA
;
A
#
# COMPACT_ATOMS: atom_id res chain seq x y z
N MET A 1 -4.40 -9.58 -15.39
CA MET A 1 -4.51 -9.43 -13.92
C MET A 1 -3.15 -9.05 -13.43
N GLU A 2 -3.07 -8.00 -12.65
CA GLU A 2 -1.83 -7.39 -12.16
C GLU A 2 -1.75 -7.50 -10.65
N PHE A 3 -0.56 -7.33 -10.09
CA PHE A 3 -0.28 -7.57 -8.68
C PHE A 3 0.63 -6.50 -8.11
N PHE A 4 0.34 -6.08 -6.89
CA PHE A 4 1.17 -5.15 -6.15
C PHE A 4 1.26 -5.52 -4.67
N THR A 5 2.24 -4.93 -4.01
CA THR A 5 2.43 -4.99 -2.57
C THR A 5 2.63 -3.58 -2.05
N VAL A 6 2.20 -3.35 -0.81
CA VAL A 6 2.43 -2.08 -0.12
C VAL A 6 3.51 -2.29 0.93
N SER A 7 4.69 -1.72 0.68
CA SER A 7 5.80 -1.72 1.63
C SER A 7 5.63 -0.56 2.59
N CYS A 8 5.40 -0.87 3.86
CA CYS A 8 5.39 0.09 4.95
C CYS A 8 5.93 -0.61 6.20
N LEU A 9 6.69 0.12 7.03
CA LEU A 9 7.21 -0.40 8.30
C LEU A 9 6.09 -0.72 9.32
N ARG A 10 4.88 -0.21 9.09
CA ARG A 10 3.75 -0.31 10.04
C ARG A 10 2.50 -0.89 9.38
N ARG A 11 1.56 -1.34 10.23
CA ARG A 11 0.24 -1.81 9.78
C ARG A 11 -0.62 -0.63 9.34
N GLY A 12 -1.40 -0.84 8.28
CA GLY A 12 -2.33 0.14 7.77
C GLY A 12 -3.36 -0.50 6.86
N LYS A 13 -4.48 0.19 6.65
CA LYS A 13 -5.56 -0.21 5.74
C LYS A 13 -5.18 0.19 4.32
N VAL A 14 -5.16 -0.78 3.42
CA VAL A 14 -4.87 -0.57 1.99
C VAL A 14 -6.18 -0.43 1.24
N SER A 15 -6.29 0.62 0.44
CA SER A 15 -7.38 0.79 -0.52
C SER A 15 -6.84 1.04 -1.93
N LEU A 16 -7.61 0.60 -2.92
CA LEU A 16 -7.35 0.77 -4.35
C LEU A 16 -8.56 1.48 -4.97
N ASP A 17 -8.36 2.65 -5.56
CA ASP A 17 -9.41 3.50 -6.14
C ASP A 17 -10.57 3.74 -5.15
N GLY A 18 -10.24 3.92 -3.87
CA GLY A 18 -11.20 4.11 -2.79
C GLY A 18 -11.85 2.82 -2.27
N ARG A 19 -11.58 1.65 -2.86
CA ARG A 19 -12.07 0.36 -2.38
C ARG A 19 -11.08 -0.27 -1.39
N TYR A 20 -11.54 -0.54 -0.17
CA TYR A 20 -10.75 -1.25 0.83
C TYR A 20 -10.44 -2.69 0.39
N LEU A 21 -9.15 -3.05 0.43
CA LEU A 21 -8.66 -4.40 0.06
C LEU A 21 -8.23 -5.23 1.28
N GLY A 22 -7.95 -4.58 2.41
CA GLY A 22 -7.50 -5.24 3.62
C GLY A 22 -6.35 -4.50 4.31
N GLU A 23 -5.82 -5.12 5.35
CA GLU A 23 -4.66 -4.58 6.06
C GLU A 23 -3.34 -5.05 5.42
N ASN A 24 -2.36 -4.14 5.43
CA ASN A 24 -0.96 -4.42 5.22
C ASN A 24 -0.38 -5.22 6.42
N LYS A 25 0.45 -6.22 6.14
CA LYS A 25 1.23 -6.95 7.14
C LYS A 25 2.58 -6.29 7.37
N THR A 26 3.01 -6.23 8.62
CA THR A 26 4.36 -5.77 9.00
C THR A 26 5.40 -6.87 8.81
N GLY A 27 6.59 -6.51 8.31
CA GLY A 27 7.75 -7.41 8.23
C GLY A 27 8.05 -7.92 6.82
N GLU A 28 8.69 -9.09 6.72
CA GLU A 28 9.23 -9.65 5.46
C GLU A 28 8.16 -10.19 4.51
N THR A 29 6.94 -10.43 4.98
CA THR A 29 5.84 -11.00 4.19
C THR A 29 4.76 -9.97 3.91
N LEU A 30 5.05 -9.08 2.95
CA LEU A 30 4.05 -8.15 2.44
C LEU A 30 2.89 -8.92 1.82
N ARG A 31 1.67 -8.43 2.06
CA ARG A 31 0.48 -8.97 1.41
C ARG A 31 0.48 -8.57 -0.06
N VAL A 32 0.26 -9.56 -0.93
CA VAL A 32 0.03 -9.33 -2.37
C VAL A 32 -1.44 -9.02 -2.60
N PHE A 33 -1.72 -8.00 -3.40
CA PHE A 33 -3.03 -7.57 -3.83
C PHE A 33 -3.12 -7.69 -5.35
N ASP A 34 -4.28 -8.10 -5.87
CA ASP A 34 -4.55 -8.17 -7.31
C ASP A 34 -5.40 -6.97 -7.78
N CYS A 35 -5.21 -6.57 -9.04
CA CYS A 35 -5.94 -5.48 -9.68
C CYS A 35 -6.00 -5.64 -11.21
N SER A 36 -6.78 -4.79 -11.88
CA SER A 36 -6.69 -4.63 -13.33
C SER A 36 -5.39 -3.93 -13.71
N ALA A 37 -4.94 -4.10 -14.95
CA ALA A 37 -3.87 -3.26 -15.47
C ALA A 37 -4.35 -1.82 -15.68
N GLY A 38 -3.54 -0.84 -15.32
CA GLY A 38 -3.87 0.57 -15.50
C GLY A 38 -3.31 1.51 -14.44
N ARG A 39 -3.81 2.74 -14.46
CA ARG A 39 -3.51 3.74 -13.43
C ARG A 39 -4.48 3.58 -12.28
N HIS A 40 -3.94 3.50 -11.07
CA HIS A 40 -4.70 3.33 -9.85
C HIS A 40 -4.26 4.30 -8.77
N ASP A 41 -5.21 4.73 -7.95
CA ASP A 41 -4.97 5.50 -6.74
C ASP A 41 -4.90 4.54 -5.56
N ILE A 42 -3.70 4.32 -5.03
CA ILE A 42 -3.47 3.42 -3.89
C ILE A 42 -3.31 4.26 -2.64
N SER A 43 -4.10 3.97 -1.62
CA SER A 43 -4.01 4.65 -0.34
C SER A 43 -3.66 3.68 0.78
N LEU A 44 -2.88 4.19 1.74
CA LEU A 44 -2.54 3.50 2.97
C LEU A 44 -2.94 4.40 4.15
N GLU A 45 -3.94 3.96 4.89
CA GLU A 45 -4.34 4.59 6.14
C GLU A 45 -3.65 3.90 7.32
N CYS A 46 -2.78 4.65 7.98
CA CYS A 46 -1.86 4.16 9.00
C CYS A 46 -2.63 4.14 10.34
N GLN A 47 -2.45 3.12 11.20
CA GLN A 47 -3.28 3.00 12.42
C GLN A 47 -3.13 4.24 13.35
N ILE A 48 -4.19 4.54 14.11
CA ILE A 48 -4.45 5.77 14.87
C ILE A 48 -3.17 6.39 15.47
N GLY A 49 -2.94 7.68 15.18
CA GLY A 49 -1.83 8.49 15.70
C GLY A 49 -0.64 8.65 14.73
N GLN A 50 -0.64 7.96 13.59
CA GLN A 50 0.45 8.01 12.61
C GLN A 50 -0.03 8.62 11.30
N LYS A 51 0.71 9.60 10.78
CA LYS A 51 0.46 10.16 9.45
C LYS A 51 1.42 9.53 8.46
N CYS A 52 0.87 9.09 7.34
CA CYS A 52 1.64 8.76 6.17
C CYS A 52 1.96 10.06 5.40
N SER A 53 3.22 10.25 5.01
CA SER A 53 3.67 11.49 4.35
C SER A 53 2.88 11.76 3.07
N GLU A 54 2.59 10.70 2.31
CA GLU A 54 1.63 10.66 1.22
C GLU A 54 0.61 9.54 1.47
N MET A 55 -0.61 9.92 1.82
CA MET A 55 -1.69 8.96 2.14
C MET A 55 -2.22 8.23 0.89
N THR A 56 -2.00 8.80 -0.30
CA THR A 56 -2.45 8.25 -1.58
C THR A 56 -1.36 8.47 -2.64
N GLN A 57 -1.02 7.42 -3.38
CA GLN A 57 -0.10 7.46 -4.51
C GLN A 57 -0.81 6.99 -5.77
N ARG A 58 -0.73 7.78 -6.83
CA ARG A 58 -1.22 7.41 -8.17
C ARG A 58 -0.12 6.67 -8.92
N VAL A 59 -0.32 5.39 -9.18
CA VAL A 59 0.70 4.52 -9.81
C VAL A 59 0.16 3.83 -11.07
N MET A 60 1.04 3.57 -12.02
CA MET A 60 0.74 2.70 -13.16
C MET A 60 1.12 1.27 -12.79
N ILE A 61 0.17 0.34 -12.84
CA ILE A 61 0.40 -1.09 -12.60
C ILE A 61 0.16 -1.84 -13.91
N ALA A 62 1.23 -2.38 -14.48
CA ALA A 62 1.19 -3.18 -15.70
C ALA A 62 2.44 -4.08 -15.78
N GLY A 63 2.29 -5.28 -16.34
CA GLY A 63 3.42 -6.20 -16.58
C GLY A 63 3.94 -6.90 -15.32
N THR A 64 3.10 -7.06 -14.31
CA THR A 64 3.38 -7.68 -13.02
C THR A 64 2.73 -9.06 -12.90
N ASN A 65 3.16 -9.85 -11.93
CA ASN A 65 2.56 -11.15 -11.62
C ASN A 65 2.64 -11.46 -10.12
N ALA A 66 2.02 -12.57 -9.69
CA ALA A 66 1.97 -12.94 -8.27
C ALA A 66 3.35 -13.23 -7.63
N ILE A 67 4.36 -13.58 -8.45
CA ILE A 67 5.73 -13.85 -8.00
C ILE A 67 6.55 -12.55 -7.95
N VAL A 68 6.32 -11.66 -8.92
CA VAL A 68 6.99 -10.36 -9.07
C VAL A 68 5.93 -9.25 -9.09
N PRO A 69 5.34 -8.92 -7.92
CA PRO A 69 4.40 -7.82 -7.80
C PRO A 69 5.12 -6.48 -7.82
N LEU A 70 4.43 -5.41 -8.23
CA LEU A 70 4.94 -4.05 -8.07
C LEU A 70 5.02 -3.69 -6.58
N VAL A 71 6.15 -3.17 -6.12
CA VAL A 71 6.32 -2.74 -4.72
C VAL A 71 6.09 -1.24 -4.61
N ILE A 72 5.05 -0.84 -3.89
CA ILE A 72 4.69 0.56 -3.65
C ILE A 72 5.09 0.92 -2.23
N ARG A 73 5.93 1.94 -2.07
CA ARG A 73 6.52 2.28 -0.78
C ARG A 73 5.75 3.42 -0.13
N PHE A 74 5.26 3.20 1.08
CA PHE A 74 4.67 4.23 1.93
C PHE A 74 5.53 4.43 3.17
N VAL A 75 5.61 5.67 3.63
CA VAL A 75 6.36 6.05 4.83
C VAL A 75 5.37 6.55 5.88
N CYS A 76 5.23 5.79 6.97
CA CYS A 76 4.57 6.26 8.19
C CYS A 76 5.59 6.98 9.06
N GLU A 77 5.37 8.26 9.34
CA GLU A 77 6.13 8.95 10.39
C GLU A 77 5.39 8.82 11.72
N VAL A 78 6.14 8.55 12.79
CA VAL A 78 5.61 8.65 14.15
C VAL A 78 5.62 10.13 14.49
N ARG A 79 4.47 10.68 14.84
CA ARG A 79 4.48 11.86 15.70
C ARG A 79 4.88 11.37 17.08
N GLU A 80 6.13 11.61 17.46
CA GLU A 80 6.47 11.69 18.88
C GLU A 80 5.73 12.92 19.40
N ASP A 81 4.55 12.72 19.96
CA ASP A 81 3.89 13.76 20.74
C ASP A 81 4.81 14.05 21.94
N ALA A 82 5.49 15.21 21.88
CA ALA A 82 6.32 15.77 22.93
C ALA A 82 5.48 16.44 24.02
#